data_AF-A0A1C6DQ51-F1
#
_entry.id   AF-A0A1C6DQ51-F1
#
_cell.length_a   1.000
_cell.length_b   1.000
_cell.length_c   1.000
_cell.angle_alpha   90.00
_cell.angle_beta   90.00
_cell.angle_gamma   90.00
#
_symmetry.space_group_name_H-M   'P 1'
#
loop_
_entity.id
_entity.type
_entity.pdbx_description
1 polymer ?
#
loop_
_entity_poly.entity_id
_entity_poly.type
_entity_poly.pdbx_seq_one_letter_code
_entity_poly.pdbx_strand_id
1 'polypeptide(L)'
;MLKKIIKKRAYTGNKIEDRLYVFTDMKRGIEGYVKILCYHIDENGDLKYEFEWGERPYVFMGYVRRDFDRKTVIVGADTNTKYVGDYYVAFEPENKRFVPIYPITDEAWELYGHTMLEENKLLAANPKYVKVIDIPSRKVLAKYEPEGTIYSATFLTKNKGAIFTDKGVYEITF
;
A
#
# COMPACT_ATOMS: atom_id res chain seq x y z
N MET A 1 -4.82 14.98 29.81
CA MET A 1 -6.06 15.58 29.26
C MET A 1 -6.19 15.15 27.81
N LEU A 2 -7.34 14.64 27.36
CA LEU A 2 -7.55 14.18 25.97
C LEU A 2 -8.19 15.31 25.15
N LYS A 3 -7.58 15.66 24.01
CA LYS A 3 -8.09 16.68 23.07
C LYS A 3 -8.61 16.00 21.80
N LYS A 4 -9.90 16.15 21.52
CA LYS A 4 -10.50 15.67 20.27
C LYS A 4 -10.13 16.62 19.12
N ILE A 5 -9.37 16.13 18.16
CA ILE A 5 -8.90 16.92 17.00
C ILE A 5 -9.63 16.57 15.68
N ILE A 6 -10.24 15.39 15.59
CA ILE A 6 -11.00 14.93 14.42
C ILE A 6 -12.47 14.76 14.81
N LYS A 7 -13.37 15.40 14.06
CA LYS A 7 -14.83 15.32 14.29
C LYS A 7 -15.50 14.13 13.60
N LYS A 8 -14.81 13.49 12.63
CA LYS A 8 -15.32 12.39 11.81
C LYS A 8 -14.69 11.05 12.21
N ARG A 9 -15.24 9.95 11.68
CA ARG A 9 -14.64 8.62 11.84
C ARG A 9 -13.32 8.57 11.07
N ALA A 10 -12.24 8.34 11.80
CA ALA A 10 -10.96 7.96 11.23
C ALA A 10 -10.88 6.44 11.15
N TYR A 11 -10.39 5.92 10.03
CA TYR A 11 -10.14 4.50 9.87
C TYR A 11 -8.74 4.14 10.36
N THR A 12 -7.74 4.95 10.00
CA THR A 12 -6.34 4.74 10.41
C THR A 12 -5.53 6.04 10.37
N GLY A 13 -4.39 6.06 11.07
CA GLY A 13 -3.41 7.14 11.05
C GLY A 13 -2.00 6.59 10.83
N ASN A 14 -1.24 7.22 9.93
CA ASN A 14 0.14 6.84 9.64
C ASN A 14 1.06 8.04 9.82
N LYS A 15 2.07 7.88 10.69
CA LYS A 15 3.15 8.87 10.85
C LYS A 15 4.25 8.61 9.83
N ILE A 16 4.58 9.64 9.08
CA ILE A 16 5.68 9.70 8.11
C ILE A 16 6.47 10.95 8.42
N GLU A 17 7.73 10.77 8.83
CA GLU A 17 8.59 11.87 9.25
C GLU A 17 7.92 12.79 10.30
N ASP A 18 7.74 14.07 9.98
CA ASP A 18 7.10 15.13 10.76
C ASP A 18 5.60 15.27 10.47
N ARG A 19 4.99 14.33 9.75
CA ARG A 19 3.57 14.38 9.36
C ARG A 19 2.76 13.18 9.84
N LEU A 20 1.50 13.44 10.13
CA LEU A 20 0.47 12.44 10.38
C LEU A 20 -0.59 12.51 9.28
N TYR A 21 -0.70 11.43 8.52
CA TYR A 21 -1.74 11.23 7.52
C TYR A 21 -2.88 10.42 8.12
N VAL A 22 -4.08 10.99 8.13
CA VAL A 22 -5.28 10.34 8.66
C VAL A 22 -6.26 10.06 7.54
N PHE A 23 -6.63 8.80 7.40
CA PHE A 23 -7.57 8.33 6.39
C PHE A 23 -8.95 8.26 7.01
N THR A 24 -9.86 9.08 6.50
CA THR A 24 -11.22 9.17 7.00
C THR A 24 -12.18 8.52 6.02
N ASP A 25 -12.97 7.59 6.54
CA ASP A 25 -14.04 6.92 5.81
C ASP A 25 -15.27 7.83 5.75
N MET A 26 -15.75 8.07 4.54
CA MET A 26 -16.93 8.88 4.27
C MET A 26 -17.90 8.09 3.37
N LYS A 27 -19.20 8.30 3.59
CA LYS A 27 -20.27 7.72 2.76
C LYS A 27 -21.17 8.81 2.17
N ARG A 28 -21.52 8.65 0.89
CA ARG A 28 -22.51 9.46 0.15
C ARG A 28 -23.48 8.49 -0.50
N GLY A 29 -24.64 8.30 0.14
CA GLY A 29 -25.58 7.27 -0.29
C GLY A 29 -24.96 5.87 -0.18
N ILE A 30 -24.87 5.17 -1.33
CA ILE A 30 -24.27 3.83 -1.44
C ILE A 30 -22.77 3.84 -1.76
N GLU A 31 -22.19 5.02 -2.05
CA GLU A 31 -20.79 5.15 -2.43
C GLU A 31 -19.92 5.51 -1.21
N GLY A 32 -18.79 4.80 -1.05
CA GLY A 32 -17.72 5.13 -0.11
C GLY A 32 -16.66 6.02 -0.77
N TYR A 33 -16.09 6.95 -0.01
CA TYR A 33 -14.96 7.76 -0.48
C TYR A 33 -14.04 8.16 0.67
N VAL A 34 -12.72 8.15 0.42
CA VAL A 34 -11.71 8.42 1.46
C VAL A 34 -11.24 9.82 1.30
N LYS A 35 -11.14 10.48 2.44
CA LYS A 35 -10.55 11.79 2.58
C LYS A 35 -9.31 11.66 3.45
N ILE A 36 -8.19 12.17 2.95
CA ILE A 36 -6.93 12.17 3.68
C ILE A 36 -6.73 13.54 4.31
N LEU A 37 -6.50 13.55 5.62
CA LEU A 37 -6.12 14.74 6.37
C LEU A 37 -4.62 14.67 6.67
N CYS A 38 -3.90 15.74 6.40
CA CYS A 38 -2.48 15.87 6.76
C CYS A 38 -2.32 16.85 7.92
N TYR A 39 -1.57 16.42 8.92
CA TYR A 39 -1.15 17.25 10.04
C TYR A 39 0.37 17.24 10.14
N HIS A 40 0.98 18.41 10.29
CA HIS A 40 2.36 18.54 10.72
C HIS A 40 2.46 18.35 12.22
N ILE A 41 3.49 17.64 12.68
CA ILE A 41 3.86 17.45 14.07
C ILE A 41 4.99 18.44 14.33
N ASP A 42 4.70 19.52 15.04
CA ASP A 42 5.73 20.51 15.35
C ASP A 42 6.76 19.99 16.37
N GLU A 43 7.78 20.82 16.65
CA GLU A 43 8.87 20.51 17.58
C GLU A 43 8.40 20.15 19.01
N ASN A 44 7.19 20.58 19.40
CA ASN A 44 6.58 20.27 20.70
C ASN A 44 5.72 19.01 20.65
N GLY A 45 5.60 18.37 19.48
CA GLY A 45 4.72 17.22 19.24
C GLY A 45 3.27 17.61 18.99
N ASP A 46 2.96 18.90 18.81
CA ASP A 46 1.60 19.36 18.56
C ASP A 46 1.22 19.14 17.10
N LEU A 47 0.01 18.61 16.89
CA LEU A 47 -0.56 18.44 15.56
C LEU A 47 -1.13 19.78 15.04
N LYS A 48 -0.55 20.30 13.96
CA LYS A 48 -1.04 21.45 13.19
C LYS A 48 -1.64 20.94 11.89
N TYR A 49 -2.91 21.28 11.63
CA TYR A 49 -3.54 20.94 10.36
C TYR A 49 -2.80 21.64 9.21
N GLU A 50 -2.37 20.88 8.20
CA GLU A 50 -1.76 21.43 6.99
C GLU A 50 -2.78 21.51 5.85
N PHE A 51 -3.35 20.36 5.47
CA PHE A 51 -4.25 20.29 4.32
C PHE A 51 -5.18 19.07 4.38
N GLU A 52 -6.21 19.15 3.55
CA GLU A 52 -7.10 18.06 3.19
C GLU A 52 -6.81 17.70 1.74
N TRP A 53 -6.74 16.40 1.45
CA TRP A 53 -6.52 15.94 0.09
C TRP A 53 -7.61 14.97 -0.36
N GLY A 54 -8.35 15.44 -1.37
CA GLY A 54 -9.16 14.67 -2.30
C GLY A 54 -10.31 13.85 -1.71
N GLU A 55 -11.30 13.57 -2.54
CA GLU A 55 -12.27 12.51 -2.29
C GLU A 55 -11.99 11.44 -3.34
N ARG A 56 -11.57 10.25 -2.91
CA ARG A 56 -11.35 9.12 -3.82
C ARG A 56 -12.44 8.08 -3.60
N PRO A 57 -13.23 7.72 -4.63
CA PRO A 57 -14.21 6.64 -4.49
C PRO A 57 -13.49 5.32 -4.21
N TYR A 58 -13.96 4.60 -3.20
CA TYR A 58 -13.49 3.26 -2.82
C TYR A 58 -14.67 2.50 -2.19
N VAL A 59 -14.64 1.16 -2.23
CA VAL A 59 -15.67 0.32 -1.59
C VAL A 59 -15.28 -0.08 -0.19
N PHE A 60 -14.02 -0.44 0.00
CA PHE A 60 -13.51 -0.83 1.29
C PHE A 60 -12.02 -0.50 1.40
N MET A 61 -11.62 0.08 2.53
CA MET A 61 -10.21 0.22 2.90
C MET A 61 -9.95 -0.90 3.91
N GLY A 62 -9.25 -1.95 3.48
CA GLY A 62 -9.05 -3.14 4.31
C GLY A 62 -7.88 -3.01 5.27
N TYR A 63 -6.79 -2.39 4.83
CA TYR A 63 -5.62 -2.19 5.67
C TYR A 63 -4.75 -1.05 5.16
N VAL A 64 -4.06 -0.40 6.09
CA VAL A 64 -3.05 0.61 5.77
C VAL A 64 -1.76 0.25 6.46
N ARG A 65 -0.68 0.11 5.69
CA ARG A 65 0.64 -0.23 6.20
C ARG A 65 1.66 0.77 5.68
N ARG A 66 2.66 1.09 6.50
CA ARG A 66 3.86 1.79 6.04
C ARG A 66 4.66 0.83 5.19
N ASP A 67 5.15 1.33 4.08
CA ASP A 67 6.09 0.62 3.25
C ASP A 67 7.48 0.56 3.91
N PHE A 68 8.41 -0.21 3.33
CA PHE A 68 9.77 -0.35 3.84
C PHE A 68 10.58 0.95 3.78
N ASP A 69 10.29 1.83 2.82
CA ASP A 69 10.89 3.18 2.73
C ASP A 69 10.47 4.11 3.88
N ARG A 70 9.46 3.71 4.69
CA ARG A 70 8.82 4.50 5.76
C ARG A 70 8.20 5.83 5.31
N LYS A 71 8.12 6.06 4.00
CA LYS A 71 7.63 7.28 3.34
C LYS A 71 6.37 7.03 2.51
N THR A 72 6.22 5.83 1.98
CA THR A 72 5.06 5.40 1.22
C THR A 72 4.07 4.68 2.11
N VAL A 73 2.78 4.88 1.84
CA VAL A 73 1.69 4.22 2.56
C VAL A 73 0.93 3.34 1.59
N ILE A 74 0.96 2.03 1.81
CA ILE A 74 0.15 1.09 1.04
C ILE A 74 -1.23 1.03 1.66
N VAL A 75 -2.24 1.31 0.85
CA VAL A 75 -3.66 1.21 1.20
C VAL A 75 -4.26 0.06 0.40
N GLY A 76 -4.69 -0.98 1.10
CA GLY A 76 -5.58 -2.00 0.53
C GLY A 76 -6.95 -1.36 0.28
N ALA A 77 -7.31 -1.20 -0.99
CA ALA A 77 -8.56 -0.61 -1.41
C ALA A 77 -9.30 -1.56 -2.36
N ASP A 78 -10.50 -1.99 -1.98
CA ASP A 78 -11.40 -2.67 -2.90
C ASP A 78 -12.16 -1.60 -3.68
N THR A 79 -12.30 -1.76 -4.99
CA THR A 79 -13.01 -0.78 -5.81
C THR A 79 -14.14 -1.44 -6.61
N ASN A 80 -15.40 -1.08 -6.35
CA ASN A 80 -16.57 -1.45 -7.18
C ASN A 80 -16.60 -0.65 -8.49
N THR A 81 -15.48 -0.08 -8.92
CA THR A 81 -15.46 0.47 -10.27
C THR A 81 -15.52 -0.72 -11.22
N LYS A 82 -16.71 -0.93 -11.81
CA LYS A 82 -17.04 -1.84 -12.93
C LYS A 82 -16.04 -1.82 -14.11
N TYR A 83 -15.04 -0.95 -14.07
CA TYR A 83 -14.15 -0.61 -15.16
C TYR A 83 -12.72 -1.12 -14.99
N VAL A 84 -12.28 -1.57 -13.81
CA VAL A 84 -10.84 -1.88 -13.63
C VAL A 84 -10.47 -3.04 -12.68
N GLY A 85 -11.42 -3.66 -11.97
CA GLY A 85 -11.15 -4.76 -11.03
C GLY A 85 -10.60 -4.28 -9.68
N ASP A 86 -10.29 -5.20 -8.76
CA ASP A 86 -9.68 -4.87 -7.46
C ASP A 86 -8.16 -4.67 -7.58
N TYR A 87 -7.63 -3.63 -6.95
CA TYR A 87 -6.22 -3.25 -7.02
C TYR A 87 -5.77 -2.53 -5.75
N TYR A 88 -4.53 -2.77 -5.35
CA TYR A 88 -3.92 -1.98 -4.28
C TYR A 88 -3.60 -0.58 -4.78
N VAL A 89 -3.59 0.38 -3.87
CA VAL A 89 -3.11 1.73 -4.16
C VAL A 89 -1.97 2.09 -3.22
N ALA A 90 -0.83 2.48 -3.78
CA ALA A 90 0.21 3.16 -3.01
C ALA A 90 -0.16 4.64 -2.92
N PHE A 91 -0.21 5.18 -1.71
CA PHE A 91 -0.25 6.61 -1.48
C PHE A 91 1.18 7.14 -1.40
N GLU A 92 1.55 7.98 -2.37
CA GLU A 92 2.81 8.74 -2.38
C GLU A 92 2.53 10.14 -1.82
N PRO A 93 2.93 10.45 -0.58
CA PRO A 93 2.58 11.71 0.05
C PRO A 93 3.27 12.91 -0.60
N GLU A 94 4.53 12.75 -1.00
CA GLU A 94 5.34 13.79 -1.64
C GLU A 94 4.68 14.27 -2.95
N ASN A 95 4.22 13.32 -3.77
CA ASN A 95 3.59 13.60 -5.07
C ASN A 95 2.08 13.81 -4.99
N LYS A 96 1.48 13.71 -3.79
CA LYS A 96 0.04 13.80 -3.56
C LYS A 96 -0.74 13.00 -4.60
N ARG A 97 -0.41 11.72 -4.75
CA ARG A 97 -1.08 10.84 -5.72
C ARG A 97 -1.27 9.43 -5.15
N PHE A 98 -2.34 8.80 -5.64
CA PHE A 98 -2.52 7.36 -5.50
C PHE A 98 -2.01 6.72 -6.78
N VAL A 99 -1.11 5.75 -6.62
CA VAL A 99 -0.60 4.95 -7.71
C VAL A 99 -1.30 3.61 -7.66
N PRO A 100 -2.13 3.29 -8.67
CA PRO A 100 -2.74 1.98 -8.76
C PRO A 100 -1.69 0.90 -8.99
N ILE A 101 -1.80 -0.18 -8.25
CA ILE A 101 -0.97 -1.38 -8.35
C ILE A 101 -1.83 -2.47 -8.99
N TYR A 102 -1.87 -2.46 -10.33
CA TYR A 102 -2.63 -3.43 -11.14
C TYR A 102 -1.76 -4.55 -11.72
N PRO A 103 -2.34 -5.74 -12.03
CA PRO A 103 -3.55 -6.32 -11.47
C PRO A 103 -3.20 -7.32 -10.35
N ILE A 104 -3.96 -7.26 -9.26
CA ILE A 104 -3.97 -8.32 -8.25
C ILE A 104 -5.24 -9.15 -8.47
N THR A 105 -5.32 -9.80 -9.64
CA THR A 105 -6.51 -10.56 -10.06
C THR A 105 -6.47 -12.04 -9.69
N ASP A 106 -5.81 -12.42 -8.58
CA ASP A 106 -5.96 -13.76 -8.04
C ASP A 106 -6.58 -13.66 -6.64
N GLU A 107 -7.62 -14.45 -6.38
CA GLU A 107 -8.29 -14.61 -5.06
C GLU A 107 -7.32 -14.96 -3.91
N ALA A 108 -6.06 -15.32 -4.22
CA ALA A 108 -5.02 -15.71 -3.28
C ALA A 108 -4.37 -14.54 -2.49
N TRP A 109 -4.56 -13.29 -2.91
CA TRP A 109 -3.86 -12.15 -2.29
C TRP A 109 -4.51 -11.63 -1.03
N GLU A 110 -5.82 -11.82 -0.89
CA GLU A 110 -6.59 -11.35 0.27
C GLU A 110 -6.21 -12.06 1.58
N LEU A 111 -5.55 -13.23 1.52
CA LEU A 111 -5.19 -14.01 2.71
C LEU A 111 -3.68 -14.20 2.97
N TYR A 112 -2.83 -14.24 1.93
CA TYR A 112 -1.42 -14.67 2.09
C TYR A 112 -0.40 -13.89 1.25
N GLY A 113 -0.80 -12.77 0.64
CA GLY A 113 0.08 -11.98 -0.22
C GLY A 113 1.10 -11.14 0.56
N HIS A 114 2.39 -11.22 0.19
CA HIS A 114 3.43 -10.29 0.66
C HIS A 114 3.80 -9.34 -0.46
N THR A 115 3.69 -8.04 -0.21
CA THR A 115 4.15 -6.99 -1.13
C THR A 115 5.30 -6.21 -0.50
N MET A 116 6.31 -5.91 -1.31
CA MET A 116 7.39 -5.01 -0.95
C MET A 116 7.68 -4.04 -2.08
N LEU A 117 8.01 -2.81 -1.74
CA LEU A 117 8.46 -1.78 -2.67
C LEU A 117 9.97 -1.54 -2.50
N GLU A 118 10.66 -1.34 -3.62
CA GLU A 118 12.02 -0.81 -3.68
C GLU A 118 12.10 0.17 -4.86
N GLU A 119 12.26 1.45 -4.57
CA GLU A 119 12.19 2.54 -5.56
C GLU A 119 10.94 2.45 -6.46
N ASN A 120 11.14 2.13 -7.74
CA ASN A 120 10.08 2.00 -8.73
C ASN A 120 9.63 0.55 -8.94
N LYS A 121 10.12 -0.41 -8.15
CA LYS A 121 9.81 -1.83 -8.31
C LYS A 121 8.95 -2.34 -7.16
N LEU A 122 7.88 -3.05 -7.49
CA LEU A 122 7.11 -3.83 -6.54
C LEU A 122 7.49 -5.30 -6.65
N LEU A 123 7.92 -5.91 -5.55
CA LEU A 123 7.94 -7.34 -5.39
C LEU A 123 6.60 -7.78 -4.80
N ALA A 124 5.86 -8.55 -5.56
CA ALA A 124 4.57 -9.07 -5.17
C ALA A 124 4.69 -10.60 -5.09
N ALA A 125 4.46 -11.18 -3.91
CA ALA A 125 4.45 -12.61 -3.67
C ALA A 125 3.05 -13.12 -3.26
N ASN A 126 2.64 -14.25 -3.82
CA ASN A 126 1.56 -15.09 -3.29
C ASN A 126 2.12 -16.50 -3.02
N PRO A 127 1.32 -17.44 -2.46
CA PRO A 127 1.81 -18.79 -2.14
C PRO A 127 2.42 -19.59 -3.30
N LYS A 128 2.19 -19.21 -4.56
CA LYS A 128 2.62 -19.94 -5.77
C LYS A 128 3.72 -19.23 -6.56
N TYR A 129 3.75 -17.91 -6.57
CA TYR A 129 4.70 -17.17 -7.39
C TYR A 129 5.07 -15.80 -6.81
N VAL A 130 6.20 -15.28 -7.28
CA VAL A 130 6.66 -13.91 -7.05
C VAL A 130 6.74 -13.17 -8.39
N LYS A 131 6.22 -11.95 -8.45
CA LYS A 131 6.37 -11.02 -9.56
C LYS A 131 7.19 -9.81 -9.13
N VAL A 132 8.05 -9.33 -10.02
CA VAL A 132 8.69 -8.02 -9.92
C VAL A 132 8.04 -7.12 -10.96
N ILE A 133 7.48 -6.00 -10.52
CA ILE A 133 6.68 -5.11 -11.35
C ILE A 133 7.31 -3.73 -11.34
N ASP A 134 7.59 -3.17 -12.51
CA ASP A 134 7.94 -1.76 -12.62
C ASP A 134 6.67 -0.92 -12.47
N ILE A 135 6.64 -0.06 -11.47
CA ILE A 135 5.46 0.72 -11.09
C ILE A 135 5.11 1.79 -12.12
N PRO A 136 6.06 2.62 -12.61
CA PRO A 136 5.75 3.61 -13.64
C PRO A 136 5.13 3.00 -14.90
N SER A 137 5.73 1.92 -15.44
CA SER A 137 5.26 1.30 -16.69
C SER A 137 4.22 0.20 -16.51
N ARG A 138 4.03 -0.29 -15.28
CA ARG A 138 3.15 -1.41 -14.90
C ARG A 138 3.53 -2.74 -15.56
N LYS A 139 4.77 -2.86 -16.04
CA LYS A 139 5.25 -4.09 -16.67
C LYS A 139 5.76 -5.07 -15.62
N VAL A 140 5.39 -6.33 -15.77
CA VAL A 140 6.05 -7.42 -15.03
C VAL A 140 7.45 -7.55 -15.61
N LEU A 141 8.46 -7.18 -14.82
CA LEU A 141 9.88 -7.31 -15.16
C LEU A 141 10.32 -8.77 -15.06
N ALA A 142 9.84 -9.49 -14.05
CA ALA A 142 10.16 -10.89 -13.84
C ALA A 142 9.03 -11.63 -13.10
N LYS A 143 8.95 -12.94 -13.30
CA LYS A 143 8.09 -13.87 -12.56
C LYS A 143 8.90 -15.10 -12.16
N TYR A 144 8.77 -15.50 -10.90
CA TYR A 144 9.44 -16.67 -10.34
C TYR A 144 8.43 -17.61 -9.72
N GLU A 145 8.61 -18.90 -9.96
CA GLU A 145 7.78 -20.00 -9.44
C GLU A 145 8.71 -21.02 -8.76
N PRO A 146 9.20 -20.72 -7.53
CA PRO A 146 10.05 -21.65 -6.80
C PRO A 146 9.26 -22.89 -6.37
N GLU A 147 9.97 -23.97 -6.05
CA GLU A 147 9.32 -25.14 -5.45
C GLU A 147 8.80 -24.80 -4.05
N GLY A 148 7.62 -25.35 -3.74
CA GLY A 148 6.99 -25.19 -2.43
C GLY A 148 5.96 -24.07 -2.34
N THR A 149 5.49 -23.86 -1.11
CA THR A 149 4.59 -22.78 -0.73
C THR A 149 5.42 -21.56 -0.34
N ILE A 150 5.23 -20.45 -1.04
CA ILE A 150 5.90 -19.18 -0.71
C ILE A 150 5.25 -18.58 0.53
N TYR A 151 6.08 -18.28 1.52
CA TYR A 151 5.67 -17.56 2.72
C TYR A 151 5.98 -16.09 2.63
N SER A 152 7.07 -15.71 1.98
CA SER A 152 7.45 -14.30 1.83
C SER A 152 8.51 -14.14 0.76
N ALA A 153 8.75 -12.90 0.36
CA ALA A 153 9.87 -12.55 -0.50
C ALA A 153 10.30 -11.11 -0.22
N THR A 154 11.59 -10.84 -0.46
CA THR A 154 12.22 -9.58 -0.06
C THR A 154 13.28 -9.11 -1.06
N PHE A 155 13.52 -7.81 -1.13
CA PHE A 155 14.65 -7.22 -1.83
C PHE A 155 15.90 -7.35 -0.96
N LEU A 156 17.00 -7.82 -1.56
CA LEU A 156 18.33 -7.78 -0.95
C LEU A 156 19.12 -6.57 -1.44
N THR A 157 18.89 -6.20 -2.69
CA THR A 157 19.46 -5.00 -3.35
C THR A 157 18.48 -4.51 -4.43
N LYS A 158 18.78 -3.39 -5.09
CA LYS A 158 17.99 -2.89 -6.24
C LYS A 158 17.75 -3.89 -7.38
N ASN A 159 18.60 -4.92 -7.51
CA ASN A 159 18.57 -5.91 -8.60
C ASN A 159 18.56 -7.37 -8.09
N LYS A 160 18.41 -7.59 -6.78
CA LYS A 160 18.39 -8.92 -6.17
C LYS A 160 17.32 -9.03 -5.11
N GLY A 161 16.75 -10.23 -4.96
CA GLY A 161 15.83 -10.56 -3.89
C GLY A 161 16.03 -11.97 -3.37
N ALA A 162 15.28 -12.31 -2.32
CA ALA A 162 15.14 -13.66 -1.81
C ALA A 162 13.66 -14.05 -1.73
N ILE A 163 13.36 -15.31 -2.05
CA ILE A 163 12.04 -15.92 -1.86
C ILE A 163 12.17 -17.00 -0.79
N PHE A 164 11.29 -16.95 0.22
CA PHE A 164 11.25 -17.89 1.33
C PHE A 164 10.07 -18.85 1.12
N THR A 165 10.36 -20.15 1.04
CA THR A 165 9.35 -21.20 0.89
C THR A 165 9.50 -22.27 1.97
N ASP A 166 8.58 -23.23 2.01
CA ASP A 166 8.69 -24.44 2.82
C ASP A 166 9.77 -25.42 2.34
N LYS A 167 10.37 -25.18 1.16
CA LYS A 167 11.43 -26.00 0.56
C LYS A 167 12.82 -25.34 0.62
N GLY A 168 12.89 -24.05 0.93
CA GLY A 168 14.17 -23.37 1.11
C GLY A 168 14.11 -21.88 0.84
N VAL A 169 15.28 -21.30 0.63
CA VAL A 169 15.46 -19.88 0.28
C VAL A 169 16.07 -19.79 -1.11
N TYR A 170 15.43 -19.05 -2.00
CA TYR A 170 15.85 -18.86 -3.38
C TYR A 170 16.34 -17.43 -3.59
N GLU A 171 17.57 -17.25 -4.07
CA GLU A 171 18.04 -15.95 -4.54
C GLU A 171 17.48 -15.69 -5.95
N ILE A 172 16.99 -14.48 -6.20
CA ILE A 172 16.45 -14.04 -7.49
C ILE A 172 17.13 -12.74 -7.96
N THR A 173 17.22 -12.55 -9.28
CA THR A 173 17.83 -11.38 -9.92
C THR A 173 16.90 -10.79 -10.98
N PHE A 174 16.77 -9.46 -11.02
CA PHE A 174 15.86 -8.71 -11.91
C PHE A 174 16.39 -7.33 -12.25
#